data_AF-A0A1I2QAY8-F1
#
_entry.id   AF-A0A1I2QAY8-F1
#
_cell.length_a   1.000
_cell.length_b   1.000
_cell.length_c   1.000
_cell.angle_alpha   90.00
_cell.angle_beta   90.00
_cell.angle_gamma   90.00
#
_symmetry.space_group_name_H-M   'P 1'
#
loop_
_entity.id
_entity.type
_entity.pdbx_description
1 polymer ?
#
loop_
_entity_poly.entity_id
_entity_poly.type
_entity_poly.pdbx_seq_one_letter_code
_entity_poly.pdbx_strand_id
1 'polypeptide(L)'
;MASRLPAHLEVAALIRSVEAEGGFAAVLSKGERDAGAIMVVLTEKGGKARAYERMPQLDGTRAWSCSKEQDIENKQEFSEYLTRRSAQDPDLWIIELDVAQGERFIGLTGEIS
;
A
#
# COMPACT_ATOMS: atom_id res chain seq x y z
N MET A 1 20.54 -15.23 -1.92
CA MET A 1 19.65 -14.08 -1.67
C MET A 1 18.47 -14.18 -2.60
N ALA A 2 17.25 -14.41 -2.08
CA ALA A 2 16.06 -14.41 -2.93
C ALA A 2 15.95 -13.06 -3.63
N SER A 3 15.94 -13.08 -4.97
CA SER A 3 15.72 -11.86 -5.76
C SER A 3 14.34 -11.33 -5.44
N ARG A 4 14.26 -10.07 -4.98
CA ARG A 4 12.98 -9.38 -4.78
C ARG A 4 12.22 -9.31 -6.11
N LEU A 5 10.92 -9.53 -6.07
CA LEU A 5 10.04 -9.34 -7.23
C LEU A 5 10.13 -7.87 -7.69
N PRO A 6 10.29 -7.59 -9.00
CA PRO A 6 10.23 -6.23 -9.53
C PRO A 6 8.94 -5.51 -9.09
N ALA A 7 9.07 -4.23 -8.71
CA ALA A 7 7.97 -3.46 -8.13
C ALA A 7 6.72 -3.46 -9.02
N HIS A 8 6.87 -3.26 -10.33
CA HIS A 8 5.75 -3.27 -11.27
C HIS A 8 5.01 -4.62 -11.34
N LEU A 9 5.71 -5.74 -11.14
CA LEU A 9 5.08 -7.06 -11.11
C LEU A 9 4.33 -7.30 -9.81
N GLU A 10 4.89 -6.84 -8.68
CA GLU A 10 4.22 -6.91 -7.38
C GLU A 10 2.94 -6.05 -7.36
N VAL A 11 3.03 -4.81 -7.83
CA VAL A 11 1.87 -3.91 -8.00
C VAL A 11 0.80 -4.56 -8.88
N ALA A 12 1.18 -5.11 -10.03
CA ALA A 12 0.23 -5.75 -10.93
C ALA A 12 -0.40 -7.01 -10.31
N ALA A 13 0.34 -7.75 -9.48
CA ALA A 13 -0.18 -8.91 -8.78
C ALA A 13 -1.19 -8.51 -7.69
N LEU A 14 -0.91 -7.46 -6.91
CA LEU A 14 -1.83 -6.93 -5.90
C LEU A 14 -3.15 -6.46 -6.52
N ILE A 15 -3.06 -5.64 -7.58
CA ILE A 15 -4.24 -5.14 -8.32
C ILE A 15 -5.11 -6.31 -8.78
N ARG A 16 -4.52 -7.29 -9.50
CA ARG A 16 -5.27 -8.46 -9.99
C ARG A 16 -5.87 -9.30 -8.88
N SER A 17 -5.17 -9.43 -7.74
CA SER A 17 -5.65 -10.22 -6.61
C SER A 17 -6.89 -9.57 -5.98
N VAL A 18 -6.89 -8.24 -5.86
CA VAL A 18 -8.02 -7.47 -5.35
C VAL A 18 -9.20 -7.50 -6.32
N GLU A 19 -8.96 -7.30 -7.62
CA GLU A 19 -9.99 -7.38 -8.66
C GLU A 19 -10.64 -8.77 -8.73
N ALA A 20 -9.85 -9.84 -8.57
CA ALA A 20 -10.36 -11.22 -8.56
C ALA A 20 -11.32 -11.51 -7.38
N GLU A 21 -11.22 -10.71 -6.32
CA GLU A 21 -12.07 -10.80 -5.12
C GLU A 21 -13.23 -9.79 -5.18
N GLY A 22 -13.46 -9.18 -6.35
CA GLY A 22 -14.53 -8.20 -6.59
C GLY A 22 -14.27 -6.82 -5.99
N GLY A 23 -13.06 -6.55 -5.51
CA GLY A 23 -12.63 -5.23 -5.06
C GLY A 23 -12.20 -4.33 -6.22
N PHE A 24 -11.88 -3.08 -5.90
CA PHE A 24 -11.33 -2.11 -6.83
C PHE A 24 -9.88 -1.80 -6.45
N ALA A 25 -9.01 -1.62 -7.44
CA ALA A 25 -7.64 -1.22 -7.22
C ALA A 25 -7.16 -0.24 -8.30
N ALA A 26 -6.32 0.72 -7.91
CA ALA A 26 -5.81 1.74 -8.82
C ALA A 26 -4.37 2.14 -8.47
N VAL A 27 -3.64 2.60 -9.48
CA VAL A 27 -2.33 3.23 -9.27
C VAL A 27 -2.56 4.73 -9.08
N LEU A 28 -2.27 5.24 -7.88
CA LEU A 28 -2.34 6.67 -7.55
C LEU A 28 -1.06 7.40 -7.94
N SER A 29 0.09 6.74 -7.83
CA SER A 29 1.38 7.25 -8.29
C SER A 29 2.27 6.11 -8.79
N LYS A 30 2.95 6.33 -9.91
CA LYS A 30 3.89 5.37 -10.49
C LYS A 30 5.30 5.69 -10.01
N GLY A 31 5.98 4.68 -9.47
CA GLY A 31 7.38 4.77 -9.07
C GLY A 31 8.33 4.10 -10.06
N GLU A 32 9.55 3.83 -9.59
CA GLU A 32 10.58 3.15 -10.37
C GLU A 32 10.16 1.70 -10.64
N ARG A 33 10.38 1.23 -11.87
CA ARG A 33 9.76 0.01 -12.40
C ARG A 33 10.17 -1.26 -11.67
N ASP A 34 11.43 -1.41 -11.32
CA ASP A 34 11.99 -2.68 -10.84
C ASP A 34 12.32 -2.63 -9.36
N ALA A 35 13.04 -1.60 -8.96
CA ALA A 35 13.54 -1.36 -7.62
C ALA A 35 12.63 -0.49 -6.74
N GLY A 36 11.59 0.17 -7.29
CA GLY A 36 10.70 1.06 -6.56
C GLY A 36 10.13 0.49 -5.25
N ALA A 37 9.95 1.37 -4.26
CA ALA A 37 9.20 1.05 -3.04
C ALA A 37 7.69 1.02 -3.34
N ILE A 38 6.90 0.39 -2.47
CA ILE A 38 5.44 0.30 -2.63
C ILE A 38 4.76 0.77 -1.35
N MET A 39 3.85 1.73 -1.49
CA MET A 39 2.85 2.12 -0.52
C MET A 39 1.49 1.60 -0.97
N VAL A 40 0.77 0.97 -0.05
CA VAL A 40 -0.60 0.47 -0.25
C VAL A 40 -1.55 1.31 0.59
N VAL A 41 -2.53 1.91 -0.07
CA VAL A 41 -3.62 2.65 0.56
C VAL A 41 -4.86 1.75 0.59
N LEU A 42 -5.26 1.30 1.76
CA LEU A 42 -6.47 0.51 1.95
C LEU A 42 -7.66 1.41 2.21
N THR A 43 -8.69 1.29 1.39
CA THR A 43 -9.93 2.09 1.46
C THR A 43 -11.14 1.19 1.52
N GLU A 44 -11.33 0.44 2.61
CA GLU A 44 -12.45 -0.51 2.70
C GLU A 44 -13.82 0.20 2.76
N LYS A 45 -14.60 0.15 1.67
CA LYS A 45 -16.02 0.58 1.62
C LYS A 45 -16.31 1.97 2.19
N GLY A 46 -15.39 2.92 1.99
CA GLY A 46 -15.52 4.29 2.52
C GLY A 46 -15.25 4.43 4.03
N GLY A 47 -14.69 3.40 4.67
CA GLY A 47 -14.09 3.47 5.99
C GLY A 47 -12.83 4.35 6.03
N LYS A 48 -12.18 4.42 7.20
CA LYS A 48 -10.94 5.18 7.36
C LYS A 48 -9.83 4.60 6.47
N ALA A 49 -9.34 5.41 5.54
CA ALA A 49 -8.22 5.02 4.69
C ALA A 49 -6.95 4.79 5.53
N ARG A 50 -6.12 3.82 5.15
CA ARG A 50 -4.85 3.51 5.84
C ARG A 50 -3.74 3.29 4.84
N ALA A 51 -2.62 3.97 5.03
CA ALA A 51 -1.44 3.85 4.18
C ALA A 51 -0.40 2.96 4.87
N TYR A 52 -0.03 1.87 4.20
CA TYR A 52 1.00 0.94 4.62
C TYR A 52 2.22 1.05 3.72
N GLU A 53 3.41 0.98 4.31
CA GLU A 53 4.68 0.94 3.58
C GLU A 53 5.49 -0.27 4.00
N ARG A 54 6.26 -0.82 3.05
CA ARG A 54 7.17 -1.93 3.33
C ARG A 54 8.53 -1.40 3.76
N MET A 55 8.77 -1.36 5.06
CA MET A 55 9.98 -0.81 5.65
C MET A 55 11.01 -1.90 6.00
N PRO A 56 12.31 -1.63 5.80
CA PRO A 56 13.36 -2.52 6.31
C PRO A 56 13.31 -2.55 7.84
N GLN A 57 13.47 -3.75 8.39
CA GLN A 57 13.52 -4.00 9.83
C GLN A 57 14.96 -4.24 10.28
N LEU A 58 15.21 -4.12 11.59
CA LEU A 58 16.55 -4.31 12.18
C LEU A 58 17.11 -5.72 11.96
N ASP A 59 16.23 -6.71 11.83
CA ASP A 59 16.58 -8.11 11.55
C ASP A 59 16.85 -8.38 10.06
N GLY A 60 16.83 -7.35 9.22
CA GLY A 60 17.03 -7.45 7.77
C GLY A 60 15.79 -7.92 7.00
N THR A 61 14.68 -8.19 7.68
CA THR A 61 13.40 -8.45 7.02
C THR A 61 12.79 -7.15 6.50
N ARG A 62 11.69 -7.30 5.77
CA ARG A 62 10.88 -6.17 5.30
C ARG A 62 9.45 -6.45 5.68
N ALA A 63 8.90 -5.64 6.57
CA ALA A 63 7.54 -5.78 7.06
C ALA A 63 6.71 -4.58 6.61
N TRP A 64 5.42 -4.83 6.39
CA TRP A 64 4.44 -3.76 6.21
C TRP A 64 4.17 -3.10 7.55
N SER A 65 4.24 -1.78 7.59
CA SER A 65 3.89 -0.96 8.74
C SER A 65 2.89 0.11 8.33
N CYS A 66 1.91 0.40 9.19
CA CYS A 66 0.97 1.48 8.95
C CYS A 66 1.67 2.83 9.17
N SER A 67 1.86 3.59 8.09
CA SER A 67 2.55 4.89 8.12
C SER A 67 1.58 6.04 8.40
N LYS A 68 0.31 5.91 8.01
CA LYS A 68 -0.72 6.93 8.27
C LYS A 68 -2.11 6.30 8.27
N GLU A 69 -2.96 6.72 9.20
CA GLU A 69 -4.40 6.48 9.17
C GLU A 69 -5.14 7.78 8.89
N GLN A 70 -6.22 7.71 8.12
CA GLN A 70 -7.08 8.85 7.83
C GLN A 70 -7.87 9.26 9.07
N ASP A 71 -7.84 10.55 9.36
CA ASP A 71 -8.75 11.17 10.30
C ASP A 71 -10.11 11.42 9.63
N ILE A 72 -11.21 11.06 10.32
CA ILE A 72 -12.57 11.33 9.85
C ILE A 72 -12.85 12.84 9.84
N GLU A 73 -12.28 13.56 10.80
CA GLU A 73 -12.48 15.02 10.93
C GLU A 73 -11.66 15.81 9.92
N ASN A 74 -10.59 15.21 9.38
CA ASN A 74 -9.71 15.85 8.40
C ASN A 74 -9.23 14.89 7.31
N LYS A 75 -10.15 14.52 6.41
CA LYS A 75 -9.84 13.65 5.26
C LYS A 75 -8.79 14.25 4.32
N GLN A 76 -8.72 15.57 4.23
CA GLN A 76 -7.81 16.31 3.35
C GLN A 76 -6.34 16.06 3.72
N GLU A 77 -6.03 16.01 5.02
CA GLU A 77 -4.67 15.76 5.51
C GLU A 77 -4.09 14.43 4.97
N PHE A 78 -4.94 13.41 4.80
CA PHE A 78 -4.50 12.12 4.26
C PHE A 78 -4.08 12.24 2.79
N SER A 79 -4.88 12.92 1.96
CA SER A 79 -4.52 13.17 0.55
C SER A 79 -3.27 14.03 0.40
N GLU A 80 -3.08 15.01 1.30
CA GLU A 80 -1.87 15.84 1.35
C GLU A 80 -0.65 15.04 1.78
N TYR A 81 -0.82 14.11 2.71
CA TYR A 81 0.23 13.15 3.08
C TYR A 81 0.69 12.32 1.88
N LEU A 82 -0.25 11.71 1.13
CA LEU A 82 0.09 10.92 -0.06
C LEU A 82 0.82 11.76 -1.13
N THR A 83 0.33 12.98 -1.38
CA THR A 83 0.95 13.91 -2.33
C THR A 83 2.37 14.27 -1.92
N ARG A 84 2.58 14.64 -0.64
CA ARG A 84 3.92 14.94 -0.12
C ARG A 84 4.84 13.74 -0.20
N ARG A 85 4.34 12.55 0.12
CA ARG A 85 5.15 11.32 0.10
C ARG A 85 5.63 10.99 -1.31
N SER A 86 4.75 11.08 -2.31
CA SER A 86 5.12 10.88 -3.71
C SER A 86 6.12 11.94 -4.21
N ALA A 87 6.06 13.17 -3.69
CA ALA A 87 7.02 14.21 -4.04
C ALA A 87 8.39 13.99 -3.38
N GLN A 88 8.42 13.43 -2.17
CA GLN A 88 9.65 13.12 -1.44
C GLN A 88 10.41 11.93 -2.03
N ASP A 89 9.70 10.97 -2.60
CA ASP A 89 10.25 9.74 -3.16
C ASP A 89 9.63 9.46 -4.53
N PRO A 90 10.24 9.98 -5.61
CA PRO A 90 9.77 9.75 -6.97
C PRO A 90 9.81 8.28 -7.42
N ASP A 91 10.56 7.42 -6.70
CA ASP A 91 10.66 6.00 -6.99
C ASP A 91 9.53 5.19 -6.31
N LEU A 92 8.71 5.82 -5.46
CA LEU A 92 7.61 5.19 -4.74
C LEU A 92 6.39 4.95 -5.63
N TRP A 93 5.92 3.70 -5.64
CA TRP A 93 4.58 3.37 -6.09
C TRP A 93 3.57 3.63 -4.98
N ILE A 94 2.45 4.28 -5.32
CA ILE A 94 1.29 4.38 -4.44
C ILE A 94 0.13 3.71 -5.15
N ILE A 95 -0.42 2.67 -4.55
CA ILE A 95 -1.61 1.98 -5.05
C ILE A 95 -2.73 2.01 -4.04
N GLU A 96 -3.95 2.17 -4.51
CA GLU A 96 -5.17 2.04 -3.72
C GLU A 96 -5.74 0.64 -3.90
N LEU A 97 -6.18 0.03 -2.80
CA LEU A 97 -6.95 -1.21 -2.75
C LEU A 97 -8.23 -0.96 -1.93
N ASP A 98 -9.38 -0.89 -2.61
CA ASP A 98 -10.71 -0.90 -2.00
C ASP A 98 -11.27 -2.32 -2.03
N VAL A 99 -11.09 -3.02 -0.92
CA VAL A 99 -11.52 -4.41 -0.75
C VAL A 99 -11.72 -4.71 0.74
N ALA A 100 -12.61 -5.65 1.03
CA ALA A 100 -12.79 -6.13 2.39
C ALA A 100 -11.52 -6.79 2.93
N GLN A 101 -11.14 -6.45 4.16
CA GLN A 101 -9.96 -6.99 4.85
C GLN A 101 -8.66 -6.87 4.02
N GLY A 102 -8.43 -5.70 3.42
CA GLY A 102 -7.32 -5.44 2.49
C GLY A 102 -5.93 -5.82 3.01
N GLU A 103 -5.74 -5.81 4.32
CA GLU A 103 -4.51 -6.19 5.01
C GLU A 103 -4.05 -7.61 4.67
N ARG A 104 -4.99 -8.52 4.34
CA ARG A 104 -4.67 -9.90 3.94
C ARG A 104 -3.83 -9.96 2.66
N PHE A 105 -4.00 -8.98 1.75
CA PHE A 105 -3.25 -8.94 0.48
C PHE A 105 -1.79 -8.53 0.68
N ILE A 106 -1.48 -7.88 1.80
CA ILE A 106 -0.12 -7.51 2.18
C ILE A 106 0.43 -8.42 3.31
N GLY A 107 -0.23 -9.53 3.59
CA GLY A 107 0.21 -10.52 4.58
C GLY A 107 0.03 -10.07 6.04
N LEU A 108 -0.72 -8.99 6.28
CA LEU A 108 -1.11 -8.54 7.60
C LEU A 108 -2.47 -9.19 7.94
N THR A 109 -2.49 -10.47 8.25
CA THR A 109 -3.68 -11.10 8.84
C THR A 109 -3.61 -10.87 10.34
N GLY A 110 -4.55 -10.11 10.91
CA GLY A 110 -4.69 -10.05 12.36
C GLY A 110 -4.90 -11.45 12.92
N GLU A 111 -4.15 -11.82 13.95
CA GLU A 111 -4.64 -12.88 14.85
C GLU A 111 -6.02 -12.43 15.31
N ILE A 112 -7.04 -13.23 14.96
CA ILE A 112 -8.35 -13.10 15.55
C ILE A 112 -8.13 -13.38 17.05
N SER A 113 -8.04 -12.33 17.85
CA SER A 113 -8.23 -12.41 19.31
C SER A 113 -9.71 -12.48 19.63
#